data_AF-A0A7J7M2M1-F1
#
_entry.id   AF-A0A7J7M2M1-F1
#
_cell.length_a   1.000
_cell.length_b   1.000
_cell.length_c   1.000
_cell.angle_alpha   90.00
_cell.angle_beta   90.00
_cell.angle_gamma   90.00
#
_symmetry.space_group_name_H-M   'P 1'
#
loop_
_entity.id
_entity.type
_entity.pdbx_description
1 polymer ?
#
loop_
_entity_poly.entity_id
_entity_poly.type
_entity_poly.pdbx_seq_one_letter_code
_entity_poly.pdbx_strand_id
1 'polypeptide(L)'
;MVMHQEFELSDTDYVVRINLMTKVFSVKAAERYFESLLPNAKTVETYTTLLHCYAAVKLTERVDSLFERINDSNIATNTLLYNKMMTLYMSVGQLEKLHIVIEEMNRKKVSLDLFTYNLWISACATSMDIHSVRRILYEMSDDSNSSEAWVIYKQLADIYITTGNLVNMENNFLVEANGKATLREWITYDFLIHLYAGLQNKDIVDQIWKSLRMSSQKMTSRNYKCILSSYLMLGEMREAAEVLEEWKQSTTTVFDIHTCTTLLDAFSNVGLTDKAELLRTLMMQKSCNPVDASH
;
A
#
# COMPACT_ATOMS: atom_id res chain seq x y z
N MET A 1 -54.87 -0.39 13.81
CA MET A 1 -53.63 0.31 14.20
C MET A 1 -52.48 -0.51 13.65
N VAL A 2 -52.06 -0.22 12.42
CA VAL A 2 -50.94 -0.92 11.78
C VAL A 2 -49.69 -0.41 12.47
N MET A 3 -49.06 -1.24 13.29
CA MET A 3 -47.72 -0.92 13.80
C MET A 3 -46.79 -0.97 12.59
N HIS A 4 -46.31 0.19 12.14
CA HIS A 4 -45.13 0.22 11.30
C HIS A 4 -44.01 -0.40 12.12
N GLN A 5 -43.59 -1.61 11.75
CA GLN A 5 -42.28 -2.12 12.13
C GLN A 5 -41.27 -1.12 11.56
N GLU A 6 -40.75 -0.23 12.40
CA GLU A 6 -39.53 0.51 12.07
C GLU A 6 -38.46 -0.55 11.84
N PHE A 7 -38.12 -0.80 10.58
CA PHE A 7 -36.96 -1.62 10.25
C PHE A 7 -35.74 -0.89 10.80
N GLU A 8 -35.16 -1.41 11.89
CA GLU A 8 -33.87 -0.95 12.37
C GLU A 8 -32.84 -1.22 11.27
N LEU A 9 -32.37 -0.15 10.65
CA LEU A 9 -31.30 -0.21 9.66
C LEU A 9 -30.03 -0.68 10.35
N SER A 10 -29.35 -1.64 9.72
CA SER A 10 -28.07 -2.16 10.16
C SER A 10 -26.92 -1.25 9.73
N ASP A 11 -25.75 -1.41 10.35
CA ASP A 11 -24.49 -0.76 9.93
C ASP A 11 -24.21 -0.93 8.43
N THR A 12 -24.51 -2.11 7.89
CA THR A 12 -24.34 -2.41 6.46
C THR A 12 -25.27 -1.56 5.58
N ASP A 13 -26.51 -1.32 6.01
CA ASP A 13 -27.46 -0.50 5.25
C ASP A 13 -26.99 0.95 5.15
N TYR A 14 -26.46 1.49 6.26
CA TYR A 14 -25.87 2.82 6.28
C TYR A 14 -24.66 2.92 5.36
N VAL A 15 -23.76 1.93 5.39
CA VAL A 15 -22.57 1.85 4.53
C VAL A 15 -22.94 1.81 3.05
N VAL A 16 -23.87 0.94 2.66
CA VAL A 16 -24.33 0.83 1.27
C VAL A 16 -24.93 2.16 0.80
N ARG A 17 -25.72 2.81 1.66
CA ARG A 17 -26.35 4.08 1.31
C ARG A 17 -25.35 5.22 1.16
N ILE A 18 -24.33 5.32 2.02
CA ILE A 18 -23.24 6.31 1.87
C ILE A 18 -22.52 6.09 0.53
N ASN A 19 -22.15 4.84 0.21
CA ASN A 19 -21.48 4.51 -1.05
C ASN A 19 -22.33 4.86 -2.28
N LEU A 20 -23.61 4.51 -2.28
CA LEU A 20 -24.54 4.83 -3.37
C LEU A 20 -24.72 6.35 -3.52
N MET A 21 -24.82 7.08 -2.41
CA MET A 21 -24.96 8.54 -2.44
C MET A 21 -23.73 9.22 -3.07
N THR A 22 -22.53 8.73 -2.75
CA THR A 22 -21.28 9.23 -3.35
C THR A 22 -21.25 8.97 -4.84
N LYS A 23 -21.61 7.75 -5.28
CA LYS A 23 -21.52 7.33 -6.69
C LYS A 23 -22.60 7.95 -7.58
N VAL A 24 -23.84 8.03 -7.11
CA VAL A 24 -24.99 8.46 -7.92
C VAL A 24 -25.18 9.97 -7.90
N PHE A 25 -24.92 10.62 -6.76
CA PHE A 25 -25.17 12.05 -6.60
C PHE A 25 -23.85 12.81 -6.46
N SER A 26 -23.24 12.78 -5.28
CA SER A 26 -21.97 13.42 -5.01
C SER A 26 -21.49 13.05 -3.61
N VAL A 27 -20.19 13.24 -3.38
CA VAL A 27 -19.60 13.12 -2.03
C VAL A 27 -20.25 14.07 -1.02
N LYS A 28 -20.72 15.25 -1.44
CA LYS A 28 -21.46 16.20 -0.58
C LYS A 28 -22.83 15.65 -0.16
N ALA A 29 -23.49 14.87 -1.02
CA ALA A 29 -24.75 14.22 -0.69
C ALA A 29 -24.52 13.10 0.34
N ALA A 30 -23.45 12.33 0.18
CA ALA A 30 -23.04 11.33 1.16
C ALA A 30 -22.69 11.95 2.52
N GLU A 31 -21.96 13.07 2.54
CA GLU A 31 -21.65 13.82 3.76
C GLU A 31 -22.92 14.31 4.47
N ARG A 32 -23.87 14.93 3.74
CA ARG A 32 -25.17 15.35 4.31
C ARG A 32 -25.94 14.18 4.90
N TYR A 33 -25.94 13.03 4.22
CA TYR A 33 -26.58 11.82 4.73
C TYR A 33 -25.90 11.33 6.01
N PHE A 34 -24.57 11.26 6.02
CA PHE A 34 -23.80 10.90 7.21
C PHE A 34 -24.09 11.84 8.38
N GLU A 35 -24.17 13.16 8.15
CA GLU A 35 -24.49 14.10 9.21
C GLU A 35 -25.90 13.94 9.77
N SER A 36 -26.84 13.50 8.96
CA SER A 36 -28.21 13.20 9.39
C SER A 36 -28.34 11.91 10.21
N LEU A 37 -27.30 11.07 10.27
CA LEU A 37 -27.32 9.85 11.07
C LEU A 37 -27.36 10.15 12.56
N LEU A 38 -28.13 9.35 13.29
CA LEU A 38 -28.14 9.37 14.75
C LEU A 38 -26.74 9.01 15.30
N PRO A 39 -26.36 9.49 16.49
CA PRO A 39 -25.04 9.23 17.07
C PRO A 39 -24.67 7.74 17.16
N ASN A 40 -25.64 6.86 17.44
CA ASN A 40 -25.44 5.42 17.50
C ASN A 40 -25.22 4.75 16.12
N ALA A 41 -25.72 5.37 15.04
CA ALA A 41 -25.52 4.90 13.68
C ALA A 41 -24.19 5.40 13.06
N LYS A 42 -23.51 6.35 13.71
CA LYS A 42 -22.16 6.80 13.33
C LYS A 42 -21.10 5.82 13.87
N THR A 43 -21.09 4.60 13.34
CA THR A 43 -20.18 3.53 13.74
C THR A 43 -18.86 3.56 12.97
N VAL A 44 -17.88 2.76 13.38
CA VAL A 44 -16.58 2.60 12.69
C VAL A 44 -16.78 2.33 11.19
N GLU A 45 -17.78 1.53 10.82
CA GLU A 45 -18.04 1.18 9.42
C GLU A 45 -18.48 2.39 8.60
N THR A 46 -19.40 3.20 9.13
CA THR A 46 -19.89 4.40 8.45
C THR A 46 -18.80 5.47 8.29
N TYR A 47 -17.95 5.67 9.31
CA TYR A 47 -16.78 6.55 9.23
C TYR A 47 -15.78 6.06 8.18
N THR A 48 -15.43 4.77 8.19
CA THR A 48 -14.49 4.22 7.20
C THR A 48 -15.02 4.31 5.77
N THR A 49 -16.33 4.17 5.60
CA THR A 49 -16.97 4.30 4.29
C THR A 49 -16.92 5.74 3.79
N LEU A 50 -17.21 6.71 4.65
CA LEU A 50 -17.12 8.12 4.28
C LEU A 50 -15.67 8.53 3.98
N LEU A 51 -14.70 8.03 4.75
CA LEU A 51 -13.27 8.17 4.48
C LEU A 51 -12.89 7.64 3.08
N HIS A 52 -13.31 6.42 2.74
CA HIS A 52 -13.10 5.85 1.40
C HIS A 52 -13.73 6.71 0.30
N CYS A 53 -14.94 7.24 0.54
CA CYS A 53 -15.60 8.13 -0.41
C CYS A 53 -14.79 9.41 -0.65
N TYR A 54 -14.24 10.04 0.40
CA TYR A 54 -13.40 11.23 0.24
C TYR A 54 -12.11 10.97 -0.54
N ALA A 55 -11.43 9.86 -0.28
CA ALA A 55 -10.20 9.54 -1.00
C ALA A 55 -10.43 9.15 -2.46
N ALA A 56 -11.53 8.46 -2.76
CA ALA A 56 -11.90 8.14 -4.14
C ALA A 56 -12.04 9.39 -5.02
N VAL A 57 -12.40 10.53 -4.42
CA VAL A 57 -12.49 11.84 -5.10
C VAL A 57 -11.32 12.77 -4.74
N LYS A 58 -10.25 12.26 -4.13
CA LYS A 58 -9.02 12.98 -3.74
C LYS A 58 -9.25 14.22 -2.87
N LEU A 59 -10.27 14.22 -2.00
CA LEU A 59 -10.56 15.32 -1.06
C LEU A 59 -9.80 15.14 0.26
N THR A 60 -8.49 15.39 0.24
CA THR A 60 -7.59 15.17 1.38
C THR A 60 -7.91 16.02 2.61
N GLU A 61 -8.29 17.29 2.44
CA GLU A 61 -8.73 18.14 3.56
C GLU A 61 -9.93 17.56 4.32
N ARG A 62 -10.83 16.86 3.61
CA ARG A 62 -11.99 16.20 4.23
C ARG A 62 -11.61 14.91 4.94
N VAL A 63 -10.56 14.22 4.48
CA VAL A 63 -9.97 13.08 5.19
C VAL A 63 -9.39 13.54 6.52
N ASP A 64 -8.64 14.64 6.54
CA ASP A 64 -8.07 15.23 7.76
C ASP A 64 -9.16 15.61 8.76
N SER A 65 -10.16 16.38 8.34
CA SER A 65 -11.27 16.79 9.22
C SER A 65 -12.06 15.59 9.75
N LEU A 66 -12.25 14.54 8.95
CA LEU A 66 -12.93 13.33 9.40
C LEU A 66 -12.06 12.52 10.39
N PHE A 67 -10.74 12.57 10.27
CA PHE A 67 -9.82 11.97 11.23
C PHE A 67 -9.91 12.62 12.60
N GLU A 68 -9.89 13.95 12.66
CA GLU A 68 -10.06 14.70 13.91
C GLU A 68 -11.37 14.33 14.60
N ARG A 69 -12.47 14.25 13.83
CA ARG A 69 -13.77 13.83 14.36
C ARG A 69 -13.79 12.41 14.89
N ILE A 70 -13.13 11.47 14.21
CA ILE A 70 -12.95 10.10 14.73
C ILE A 70 -12.19 10.16 16.06
N ASN A 71 -11.16 11.01 16.14
CA ASN A 71 -10.35 11.14 17.33
C ASN A 71 -11.08 11.75 18.52
N ASP A 72 -11.97 12.72 18.27
CA ASP A 72 -12.83 13.39 19.25
C ASP A 72 -14.08 12.59 19.62
N SER A 73 -14.41 11.56 18.83
CA SER A 73 -15.56 10.70 19.11
C SER A 73 -15.24 9.66 20.18
N ASN A 74 -16.25 9.27 20.96
CA ASN A 74 -16.16 8.16 21.92
C ASN A 74 -16.22 6.77 21.26
N ILE A 75 -15.92 6.68 19.95
CA ILE A 75 -15.96 5.42 19.22
C ILE A 75 -14.73 4.60 19.59
N ALA A 76 -14.93 3.31 19.81
CA ALA A 76 -13.84 2.38 20.02
C ALA A 76 -12.95 2.32 18.77
N THR A 77 -11.86 3.08 18.78
CA THR A 77 -10.84 3.04 17.74
C THR A 77 -10.00 1.79 17.91
N ASN A 78 -9.87 0.99 16.86
CA ASN A 78 -9.04 -0.21 16.84
C ASN A 78 -7.97 -0.13 15.75
N THR A 79 -7.00 -1.05 15.78
CA THR A 79 -5.91 -1.12 14.81
C THR A 79 -6.40 -1.15 13.36
N LEU A 80 -7.52 -1.83 13.09
CA LEU A 80 -8.12 -1.91 11.75
C LEU A 80 -8.54 -0.54 11.21
N LEU A 81 -9.16 0.30 12.05
CA LEU A 81 -9.57 1.65 11.66
C LEU A 81 -8.35 2.49 11.25
N TYR A 82 -7.32 2.51 12.09
CA TYR A 82 -6.09 3.26 11.80
C TYR A 82 -5.37 2.73 10.56
N ASN A 83 -5.32 1.41 10.37
CA ASN A 83 -4.74 0.79 9.17
C ASN A 83 -5.48 1.21 7.89
N LYS A 84 -6.82 1.33 7.93
CA LYS A 84 -7.59 1.88 6.81
C LYS A 84 -7.22 3.33 6.54
N MET A 85 -7.03 4.14 7.58
CA MET A 85 -6.63 5.55 7.43
C MET A 85 -5.23 5.69 6.84
N MET A 86 -4.25 4.91 7.32
CA MET A 86 -2.91 4.90 6.75
C MET A 86 -2.93 4.47 5.28
N THR A 87 -3.66 3.40 4.95
CA THR A 87 -3.83 2.95 3.55
C THR A 87 -4.43 4.05 2.68
N LEU A 88 -5.38 4.80 3.24
CA LEU A 88 -6.02 5.92 2.57
C LEU A 88 -5.04 7.05 2.25
N TYR A 89 -4.29 7.51 3.25
CA TYR A 89 -3.26 8.54 3.08
C TYR A 89 -2.21 8.11 2.05
N MET A 90 -1.80 6.83 2.07
CA MET A 90 -0.92 6.28 1.03
C MET A 90 -1.54 6.34 -0.37
N SER A 91 -2.83 6.02 -0.52
CA SER A 91 -3.51 6.04 -1.83
C SER A 91 -3.63 7.46 -2.44
N VAL A 92 -3.64 8.50 -1.60
CA VAL A 92 -3.68 9.91 -2.02
C VAL A 92 -2.29 10.57 -2.00
N GLY A 93 -1.23 9.80 -1.74
CA GLY A 93 0.16 10.27 -1.78
C GLY A 93 0.64 11.06 -0.56
N GLN A 94 -0.15 11.16 0.50
CA GLN A 94 0.19 11.88 1.73
C GLN A 94 0.92 10.96 2.72
N LEU A 95 2.08 10.46 2.31
CA LEU A 95 2.86 9.50 3.09
C LEU A 95 3.36 10.08 4.41
N GLU A 96 3.60 11.39 4.45
CA GLU A 96 3.96 12.11 5.66
C GLU A 96 2.90 11.93 6.74
N LYS A 97 1.60 11.90 6.43
CA LYS A 97 0.53 11.81 7.44
C LYS A 97 0.55 10.51 8.27
N LEU A 98 1.27 9.48 7.82
CA LEU A 98 1.35 8.21 8.55
C LEU A 98 2.03 8.36 9.92
N HIS A 99 2.97 9.29 10.11
CA HIS A 99 3.57 9.52 11.45
C HIS A 99 2.52 10.02 12.45
N ILE A 100 1.63 10.92 12.03
CA ILE A 100 0.55 11.47 12.85
C ILE A 100 -0.39 10.34 13.29
N VAL A 101 -0.71 9.43 12.38
CA VAL A 101 -1.56 8.27 12.70
C VAL A 101 -0.90 7.36 13.74
N ILE A 102 0.40 7.09 13.60
CA ILE A 102 1.16 6.26 14.55
C ILE A 102 1.25 6.92 15.92
N GLU A 103 1.53 8.23 15.98
CA GLU A 103 1.55 8.99 17.23
C GLU A 103 0.19 8.92 17.95
N GLU A 104 -0.90 9.04 17.20
CA GLU A 104 -2.25 8.92 17.75
C GLU A 104 -2.56 7.50 18.26
N MET A 105 -2.15 6.45 17.54
CA MET A 105 -2.27 5.07 18.01
C MET A 105 -1.52 4.87 19.33
N ASN A 106 -0.28 5.36 19.41
CA ASN A 106 0.53 5.30 20.62
C ASN A 106 -0.10 6.09 21.78
N ARG A 107 -0.59 7.31 21.52
CA ARG A 107 -1.29 8.15 22.51
C ARG A 107 -2.54 7.47 23.06
N LYS A 108 -3.31 6.80 22.20
CA LYS A 108 -4.51 6.03 22.60
C LYS A 108 -4.20 4.61 23.07
N LYS A 109 -2.92 4.21 23.13
CA LYS A 109 -2.48 2.85 23.51
C LYS A 109 -3.11 1.76 22.65
N VAL A 110 -3.33 2.03 21.37
CA VAL A 110 -3.76 1.05 20.38
C VAL A 110 -2.54 0.33 19.84
N SER A 111 -2.48 -1.00 19.98
CA SER A 111 -1.36 -1.80 19.51
C SER A 111 -1.19 -1.66 18.00
N LEU A 112 0.06 -1.43 17.58
CA LEU A 112 0.48 -1.60 16.20
C LEU A 112 0.45 -3.09 15.86
N ASP A 113 -0.03 -3.45 14.67
CA ASP A 113 0.10 -4.80 14.13
C ASP A 113 1.11 -4.83 12.98
N LEU A 114 1.41 -6.03 12.46
CA LEU A 114 2.31 -6.17 11.31
C LEU A 114 1.88 -5.25 10.16
N PHE A 115 0.58 -5.20 9.89
CA PHE A 115 0.09 -4.44 8.75
C PHE A 115 0.36 -2.95 8.97
N THR A 116 0.16 -2.45 10.19
CA THR A 116 0.53 -1.09 10.59
C THR A 116 2.01 -0.80 10.36
N TYR A 117 2.90 -1.67 10.86
CA TYR A 117 4.34 -1.51 10.67
C TYR A 117 4.74 -1.56 9.19
N ASN A 118 4.15 -2.45 8.40
CA ASN A 118 4.41 -2.53 6.96
C ASN A 118 4.00 -1.26 6.22
N LEU A 119 2.84 -0.67 6.55
CA LEU A 119 2.42 0.60 5.97
C LEU A 119 3.40 1.73 6.34
N TRP A 120 3.79 1.79 7.61
CA TRP A 120 4.72 2.81 8.10
C TRP A 120 6.10 2.71 7.46
N ILE A 121 6.67 1.50 7.43
CA ILE A 121 7.94 1.19 6.78
C ILE A 121 7.87 1.49 5.29
N SER A 122 6.78 1.11 4.60
CA SER A 122 6.61 1.35 3.16
C SER A 122 6.58 2.85 2.83
N ALA A 123 5.96 3.65 3.69
CA ALA A 123 5.95 5.10 3.55
C ALA A 123 7.35 5.72 3.74
N CYS A 124 8.07 5.33 4.79
CA CYS A 124 9.44 5.78 5.01
C CYS A 124 10.39 5.34 3.86
N ALA A 125 10.22 4.13 3.34
CA ALA A 125 11.00 3.62 2.22
C ALA A 125 10.75 4.41 0.93
N THR A 126 9.49 4.77 0.65
CA THR A 126 9.14 5.60 -0.51
C THR A 126 9.78 6.99 -0.43
N SER A 127 9.89 7.54 0.78
CA SER A 127 10.59 8.81 1.05
C SER A 127 12.11 8.66 1.22
N MET A 128 12.66 7.46 1.00
CA MET A 128 14.08 7.12 1.17
C MET A 128 14.64 7.40 2.58
N ASP A 129 13.80 7.42 3.60
CA ASP A 129 14.21 7.62 5.00
C ASP A 129 14.60 6.31 5.65
N ILE A 130 15.82 5.86 5.33
CA ILE A 130 16.40 4.61 5.84
C ILE A 130 16.60 4.64 7.36
N HIS A 131 16.87 5.81 7.94
CA HIS A 131 17.03 5.95 9.39
C HIS A 131 15.73 5.64 10.11
N SER A 132 14.61 6.18 9.62
CA SER A 132 13.28 5.85 10.14
C SER A 132 12.94 4.38 9.94
N VAL A 133 13.24 3.80 8.76
CA VAL A 133 13.03 2.36 8.53
C VAL A 133 13.77 1.51 9.57
N ARG A 134 15.06 1.79 9.84
CA ARG A 134 15.84 1.09 10.87
C ARG A 134 15.23 1.26 12.25
N ARG A 135 14.87 2.48 12.62
CA ARG A 135 14.25 2.79 13.92
C ARG A 135 12.96 1.97 14.11
N ILE A 136 12.11 1.93 13.10
CA ILE A 136 10.84 1.18 13.14
C ILE A 136 11.10 -0.33 13.26
N LEU A 137 12.10 -0.87 12.56
CA LEU A 137 12.51 -2.28 12.70
C LEU A 137 13.01 -2.63 14.11
N TYR A 138 13.68 -1.68 14.79
CA TYR A 138 14.07 -1.85 16.20
C TYR A 138 12.87 -1.76 17.13
N GLU A 139 12.01 -0.75 16.95
CA GLU A 139 10.78 -0.55 17.73
C GLU A 139 9.88 -1.79 17.66
N MET A 140 9.70 -2.34 16.46
CA MET A 140 8.90 -3.55 16.22
C MET A 140 9.50 -4.81 16.88
N SER A 141 10.80 -4.81 17.18
CA SER A 141 11.49 -5.96 17.77
C SER A 141 11.48 -5.99 19.29
N ASP A 142 11.23 -4.83 19.91
CA ASP A 142 11.07 -4.69 21.36
C ASP A 142 9.60 -4.88 21.77
N ASP A 143 8.70 -5.00 20.79
CA ASP A 143 7.28 -5.25 21.03
C ASP A 143 7.05 -6.70 21.51
N SER A 144 6.51 -6.82 22.72
CA SER A 144 6.20 -8.09 23.40
C SER A 144 5.29 -9.05 22.63
N ASN A 145 4.59 -8.57 21.59
CA ASN A 145 3.74 -9.38 20.72
C ASN A 145 4.51 -10.00 19.53
N SER A 146 5.84 -10.02 19.56
CA SER A 146 6.61 -10.45 18.39
C SER A 146 6.53 -11.98 18.13
N SER A 147 6.10 -12.38 16.94
CA SER A 147 6.12 -13.77 16.45
C SER A 147 7.46 -14.14 15.81
N GLU A 148 7.78 -15.44 15.71
CA GLU A 148 9.02 -15.94 15.06
C GLU A 148 9.24 -15.41 13.63
N ALA A 149 8.15 -15.17 12.88
CA ALA A 149 8.20 -14.57 11.55
C ALA A 149 8.79 -13.14 11.54
N TRP A 150 8.71 -12.41 12.66
CA TRP A 150 9.22 -11.04 12.80
C TRP A 150 10.71 -10.99 13.08
N VAL A 151 11.23 -11.96 13.81
CA VAL A 151 12.68 -12.10 14.01
C VAL A 151 13.35 -12.32 12.65
N ILE A 152 12.75 -13.15 11.80
CA ILE A 152 13.21 -13.40 10.42
C ILE A 152 13.09 -12.14 9.57
N TYR A 153 11.96 -11.43 9.61
CA TYR A 153 11.77 -10.18 8.86
C TYR A 153 12.76 -9.09 9.26
N LYS A 154 12.98 -8.87 10.56
CA LYS A 154 13.97 -7.92 11.09
C LYS A 154 15.38 -8.31 10.67
N GLN A 155 15.76 -9.59 10.83
CA GLN A 155 17.09 -10.06 10.44
C GLN A 155 17.33 -9.84 8.95
N LEU A 156 16.36 -10.17 8.09
CA LEU A 156 16.47 -9.92 6.65
C LEU A 156 16.59 -8.42 6.37
N ALA A 157 15.70 -7.59 6.91
CA ALA A 157 15.73 -6.15 6.68
C ALA A 157 17.02 -5.50 7.20
N ASP A 158 17.53 -5.91 8.36
CA ASP A 158 18.78 -5.40 8.94
C ASP A 158 20.00 -5.88 8.13
N ILE A 159 20.07 -7.16 7.75
CA ILE A 159 21.12 -7.69 6.85
C ILE A 159 21.16 -6.90 5.55
N TYR A 160 20.00 -6.60 4.98
CA TYR A 160 19.88 -5.88 3.72
C TYR A 160 20.22 -4.38 3.86
N ILE A 161 19.74 -3.70 4.90
CA ILE A 161 20.12 -2.30 5.18
C ILE A 161 21.62 -2.17 5.48
N THR A 162 22.20 -3.18 6.11
CA THR A 162 23.63 -3.21 6.44
C THR A 162 24.47 -3.56 5.21
N THR A 163 24.06 -4.51 4.38
CA THR A 163 24.74 -4.86 3.11
C THR A 163 24.61 -3.77 2.06
N GLY A 164 23.49 -3.03 2.01
CA GLY A 164 23.31 -1.84 1.16
C GLY A 164 24.24 -0.69 1.55
N ASN A 165 24.65 -0.59 2.82
CA ASN A 165 25.71 0.30 3.29
C ASN A 165 27.12 -0.30 3.15
N LEU A 166 27.25 -1.62 3.00
CA LEU A 166 28.50 -2.37 2.93
C LEU A 166 28.86 -2.84 1.51
N VAL A 167 28.29 -2.26 0.44
CA VAL A 167 28.74 -2.49 -0.95
C VAL A 167 30.11 -1.81 -1.22
N ASN A 168 31.02 -1.97 -0.27
CA ASN A 168 32.46 -1.89 -0.44
C ASN A 168 33.18 -3.16 0.02
N MET A 169 32.47 -4.23 0.44
CA MET A 169 33.12 -5.49 0.83
C MET A 169 32.31 -6.70 0.34
N GLU A 170 32.73 -7.19 -0.82
CA GLU A 170 32.76 -8.58 -1.30
C GLU A 170 31.74 -9.60 -0.74
N ASN A 171 30.84 -10.01 -1.63
CA ASN A 171 30.36 -11.38 -1.88
C ASN A 171 29.56 -12.17 -0.81
N ASN A 172 28.44 -12.70 -1.33
CA ASN A 172 27.82 -14.01 -1.05
C ASN A 172 27.12 -14.23 0.30
N PHE A 173 25.80 -14.01 0.37
CA PHE A 173 24.93 -14.83 1.25
C PHE A 173 23.55 -15.08 0.63
N LEU A 174 23.44 -16.22 -0.05
CA LEU A 174 22.20 -16.93 -0.31
C LEU A 174 21.62 -17.40 1.04
N VAL A 175 20.49 -16.86 1.46
CA VAL A 175 19.64 -17.55 2.44
C VAL A 175 18.80 -18.54 1.63
N GLU A 176 19.28 -19.79 1.54
CA GLU A 176 18.43 -20.94 1.22
C GLU A 176 17.36 -21.05 2.33
N ALA A 177 16.20 -20.45 2.09
CA ALA A 177 14.99 -20.74 2.84
C ALA A 177 14.51 -22.16 2.47
N ASN A 178 15.11 -23.17 3.10
CA ASN A 178 14.57 -24.53 3.10
C ASN A 178 13.28 -24.56 3.91
N GLY A 179 12.15 -24.39 3.23
CA GLY A 179 10.81 -24.57 3.81
C GLY A 179 9.78 -23.71 3.09
N LYS A 180 8.70 -24.35 2.61
CA LYS A 180 7.59 -23.74 1.85
C LYS A 180 7.29 -22.29 2.26
N ALA A 181 7.69 -21.35 1.41
CA ALA A 181 7.41 -19.94 1.61
C ALA A 181 5.89 -19.67 1.59
N THR A 182 5.38 -18.95 2.58
CA THR A 182 3.99 -18.53 2.75
C THR A 182 3.73 -17.17 2.11
N LEU A 183 2.44 -16.81 1.94
CA LEU A 183 1.95 -15.50 1.47
C LEU A 183 2.64 -14.28 2.15
N ARG A 184 3.21 -14.50 3.35
CA ARG A 184 3.90 -13.52 4.19
C ARG A 184 5.32 -13.16 3.70
N GLU A 185 6.03 -14.07 3.02
CA GLU A 185 7.33 -13.77 2.40
C GLU A 185 7.21 -12.89 1.15
N TRP A 186 6.06 -12.90 0.47
CA TRP A 186 5.82 -12.07 -0.72
C TRP A 186 5.68 -10.59 -0.40
N ILE A 187 5.09 -10.25 0.77
CA ILE A 187 5.01 -8.87 1.26
C ILE A 187 6.42 -8.34 1.61
N THR A 188 7.32 -9.23 2.06
CA THR A 188 8.73 -8.91 2.34
C THR A 188 9.49 -8.54 1.08
N TYR A 189 9.29 -9.27 -0.02
CA TYR A 189 9.92 -8.94 -1.30
C TYR A 189 9.49 -7.57 -1.83
N ASP A 190 8.19 -7.24 -1.76
CA ASP A 190 7.71 -5.95 -2.27
C ASP A 190 8.39 -4.77 -1.57
N PHE A 191 8.53 -4.85 -0.25
CA PHE A 191 9.23 -3.85 0.54
C PHE A 191 10.71 -3.73 0.14
N LEU A 192 11.43 -4.85 0.08
CA LEU A 192 12.86 -4.86 -0.23
C LEU A 192 13.14 -4.32 -1.64
N ILE A 193 12.31 -4.71 -2.60
CA ILE A 193 12.41 -4.27 -4.00
C ILE A 193 12.28 -2.75 -4.10
N HIS A 194 11.27 -2.14 -3.47
CA HIS A 194 11.09 -0.68 -3.49
C HIS A 194 12.18 0.05 -2.70
N LEU A 195 12.64 -0.50 -1.58
CA LEU A 195 13.73 0.08 -0.77
C LEU A 195 15.02 0.18 -1.59
N TYR A 196 15.42 -0.92 -2.24
CA TYR A 196 16.65 -0.95 -3.02
C TYR A 196 16.56 -0.20 -4.34
N ALA A 197 15.36 -0.15 -4.94
CA ALA A 197 15.10 0.75 -6.06
C ALA A 197 15.25 2.22 -5.67
N GLY A 198 14.75 2.61 -4.49
CA GLY A 198 14.98 3.93 -3.91
C GLY A 198 16.46 4.21 -3.71
N LEU A 199 17.19 3.25 -3.13
CA LEU A 199 18.64 3.33 -2.89
C LEU A 199 19.52 3.27 -4.15
N GLN A 200 18.95 3.25 -5.35
CA GLN A 200 19.68 3.12 -6.62
C GLN A 200 20.55 1.85 -6.72
N ASN A 201 20.18 0.79 -5.98
CA ASN A 201 20.92 -0.46 -5.94
C ASN A 201 20.26 -1.52 -6.82
N LYS A 202 20.69 -1.55 -8.08
CA LYS A 202 20.20 -2.50 -9.09
C LYS A 202 20.53 -3.95 -8.76
N ASP A 203 21.71 -4.22 -8.22
CA ASP A 203 22.20 -5.59 -8.01
C ASP A 203 21.28 -6.39 -7.10
N ILE A 204 20.78 -5.78 -6.02
CA ILE A 204 19.86 -6.46 -5.11
C ILE A 204 18.46 -6.61 -5.72
N VAL A 205 17.99 -5.62 -6.49
CA VAL A 205 16.73 -5.74 -7.25
C VAL A 205 16.81 -6.90 -8.25
N ASP A 206 17.93 -7.05 -8.96
CA ASP A 206 18.20 -8.15 -9.88
C ASP A 206 18.24 -9.51 -9.17
N GLN A 207 18.89 -9.57 -7.99
CA GLN A 207 18.92 -10.79 -7.19
C GLN A 207 17.53 -11.22 -6.71
N ILE A 208 16.73 -10.27 -6.21
CA ILE A 208 15.36 -10.55 -5.79
C ILE A 208 14.53 -11.00 -7.00
N TRP A 209 14.65 -10.32 -8.15
CA TRP A 209 13.94 -10.69 -9.36
C TRP A 209 14.28 -12.10 -9.85
N LYS A 210 15.57 -12.47 -9.79
CA LYS A 210 16.03 -13.83 -10.08
C LYS A 210 15.44 -14.85 -9.11
N SER A 211 15.40 -14.55 -7.81
CA SER A 211 14.79 -15.42 -6.80
C SER A 211 13.30 -15.65 -7.07
N LEU A 212 12.55 -14.60 -7.41
CA LEU A 212 11.12 -14.68 -7.73
C LEU A 212 10.85 -15.62 -8.92
N ARG A 213 11.65 -15.50 -9.99
CA ARG A 213 11.55 -16.36 -11.19
C ARG A 213 11.94 -17.82 -10.94
N MET A 214 12.87 -18.05 -10.03
CA MET A 214 13.33 -19.40 -9.68
C MET A 214 12.40 -20.09 -8.66
N SER A 215 11.49 -19.34 -8.04
CA SER A 215 10.54 -19.91 -7.08
C SER A 215 9.55 -20.84 -7.78
N SER A 216 9.18 -21.94 -7.12
CA SER A 216 8.17 -22.88 -7.62
C SER A 216 6.72 -22.37 -7.51
N GLN A 217 6.54 -21.13 -7.05
CA GLN A 217 5.23 -20.54 -6.81
C GLN A 217 4.79 -19.64 -7.97
N LYS A 218 3.47 -19.61 -8.15
CA LYS A 218 2.80 -18.79 -9.16
C LYS A 218 2.87 -17.31 -8.76
N MET A 219 3.69 -16.54 -9.48
CA MET A 219 3.78 -15.10 -9.30
C MET A 219 2.42 -14.43 -9.54
N THR A 220 2.16 -13.34 -8.82
CA THR A 220 0.91 -12.56 -8.92
C THR A 220 1.14 -11.24 -9.66
N SER A 221 0.06 -10.59 -10.12
CA SER A 221 0.11 -9.25 -10.74
C SER A 221 0.80 -8.21 -9.85
N ARG A 222 0.66 -8.36 -8.52
CA ARG A 222 1.33 -7.52 -7.52
C ARG A 222 2.85 -7.61 -7.61
N ASN A 223 3.40 -8.80 -7.84
CA ASN A 223 4.86 -8.98 -7.91
C ASN A 223 5.44 -8.34 -9.17
N TYR A 224 4.78 -8.53 -10.33
CA TYR A 224 5.17 -7.85 -11.57
C TYR A 224 5.09 -6.34 -11.43
N LYS A 225 4.01 -5.82 -10.83
CA LYS A 225 3.85 -4.37 -10.57
C LYS A 225 5.01 -3.82 -9.73
N CYS A 226 5.39 -4.53 -8.68
CA CYS A 226 6.46 -4.13 -7.77
C CYS A 226 7.83 -4.05 -8.47
N ILE A 227 8.20 -5.11 -9.18
CA ILE A 227 9.48 -5.18 -9.90
C ILE A 227 9.52 -4.17 -11.04
N LEU A 228 8.43 -4.03 -11.80
CA LEU A 228 8.31 -3.06 -12.87
C LEU A 228 8.50 -1.63 -12.33
N SER A 229 7.75 -1.26 -11.28
CA SER A 229 7.89 0.04 -10.61
C SER A 229 9.34 0.31 -10.18
N SER A 230 10.03 -0.72 -9.73
CA SER A 230 11.39 -0.62 -9.20
C SER A 230 12.45 -0.41 -10.27
N TYR A 231 12.40 -1.13 -11.38
CA TYR A 231 13.28 -0.85 -12.52
C TYR A 231 13.01 0.53 -13.13
N LEU A 232 11.75 0.98 -13.16
CA LEU A 232 11.41 2.35 -13.57
C LEU A 232 12.06 3.38 -12.62
N MET A 233 11.97 3.18 -11.30
CA MET A 233 12.62 4.04 -10.30
C MET A 233 14.14 4.09 -10.48
N LEU A 234 14.78 2.97 -10.81
CA LEU A 234 16.21 2.90 -11.16
C LEU A 234 16.55 3.54 -12.51
N GLY A 235 15.56 3.70 -13.40
CA GLY A 235 15.78 4.20 -14.77
C GLY A 235 16.21 3.10 -15.75
N GLU A 236 16.11 1.84 -15.33
CA GLU A 236 16.50 0.66 -16.09
C GLU A 236 15.38 0.25 -17.05
N MET A 237 15.32 0.96 -18.18
CA MET A 237 14.28 0.79 -19.21
C MET A 237 14.22 -0.61 -19.81
N ARG A 238 15.38 -1.25 -19.98
CA ARG A 238 15.48 -2.56 -20.64
C ARG A 238 14.84 -3.63 -19.75
N GLU A 239 15.22 -3.68 -18.49
CA GLU A 239 14.72 -4.62 -17.49
C GLU A 239 13.22 -4.38 -17.23
N ALA A 240 12.78 -3.12 -17.15
CA ALA A 240 11.37 -2.79 -17.08
C ALA A 240 10.58 -3.34 -18.29
N ALA A 241 11.15 -3.26 -19.50
CA ALA A 241 10.54 -3.81 -20.71
C ALA A 241 10.45 -5.34 -20.69
N GLU A 242 11.49 -6.01 -20.19
CA GLU A 242 11.52 -7.47 -20.05
C GLU A 242 10.44 -7.96 -19.08
N VAL A 243 10.30 -7.30 -17.93
CA VAL A 243 9.28 -7.63 -16.93
C VAL A 243 7.86 -7.45 -17.50
N LEU A 244 7.64 -6.41 -18.30
CA LEU A 244 6.34 -6.14 -18.91
C LEU A 244 5.96 -7.22 -19.94
N GLU A 245 6.91 -7.67 -20.75
CA GLU A 245 6.69 -8.77 -21.70
C GLU A 245 6.47 -10.11 -21.00
N GLU A 246 7.26 -10.39 -19.96
CA GLU A 246 7.11 -11.60 -19.15
C GLU A 246 5.71 -11.63 -18.49
N TRP A 247 5.23 -10.48 -18.01
CA TRP A 247 3.88 -10.38 -17.46
C TRP A 247 2.79 -10.61 -18.53
N LYS A 248 2.93 -10.06 -19.74
CA LYS A 248 2.00 -10.29 -20.86
C LYS A 248 1.93 -11.75 -21.29
N GLN A 249 3.07 -12.44 -21.28
CA GLN A 249 3.18 -13.85 -21.67
C GLN A 249 2.84 -14.82 -20.53
N SER A 250 2.65 -14.30 -19.32
CA SER A 250 2.32 -15.11 -18.16
C SER A 250 0.95 -15.76 -18.31
N THR A 251 0.92 -17.09 -18.26
CA THR A 251 -0.31 -17.88 -18.21
C THR A 251 -0.93 -17.91 -16.80
N THR A 252 -0.25 -17.31 -15.83
CA THR A 252 -0.57 -17.42 -14.41
C THR A 252 -1.41 -16.25 -13.90
N THR A 253 -1.24 -15.07 -14.51
CA THR A 253 -1.90 -13.84 -14.09
C THR A 253 -2.36 -13.05 -15.30
N VAL A 254 -3.58 -12.51 -15.26
CA VAL A 254 -4.06 -11.62 -16.31
C VAL A 254 -3.26 -10.32 -16.28
N PHE A 255 -2.66 -9.97 -17.41
CA PHE A 255 -2.05 -8.67 -17.61
C PHE A 255 -3.15 -7.60 -17.64
N ASP A 256 -3.06 -6.63 -16.74
CA ASP A 256 -4.03 -5.54 -16.64
C ASP A 256 -3.39 -4.21 -17.04
N ILE A 257 -3.80 -3.69 -18.19
CA ILE A 257 -3.35 -2.42 -18.72
C ILE A 257 -3.72 -1.24 -17.81
N HIS A 258 -4.83 -1.34 -17.07
CA HIS A 258 -5.26 -0.30 -16.14
C HIS A 258 -4.27 -0.15 -14.97
N THR A 259 -3.63 -1.24 -14.55
CA THR A 259 -2.58 -1.21 -13.54
C THR A 259 -1.36 -0.40 -14.02
N CYS A 260 -0.99 -0.48 -15.30
CA CYS A 260 0.10 0.33 -15.87
C CYS A 260 -0.29 1.81 -15.97
N THR A 261 -1.52 2.11 -16.38
CA THR A 261 -2.06 3.48 -16.38
C THR A 261 -2.07 4.07 -14.97
N THR A 262 -2.47 3.28 -13.96
CA THR A 262 -2.46 3.70 -12.56
C THR A 262 -1.05 4.00 -12.04
N LEU A 263 -0.04 3.20 -12.42
CA LEU A 263 1.36 3.47 -12.10
C LEU A 263 1.87 4.76 -12.75
N LEU A 264 1.51 4.99 -14.02
CA LEU A 264 1.85 6.21 -14.75
C LEU A 264 1.26 7.45 -14.07
N ASP A 265 -0.02 7.37 -13.70
CA ASP A 265 -0.69 8.44 -12.95
C ASP A 265 -0.05 8.63 -11.57
N ALA A 266 0.32 7.55 -10.88
CA ALA A 266 0.99 7.63 -9.58
C ALA A 266 2.34 8.36 -9.68
N PHE A 267 3.20 7.99 -10.64
CA PHE A 267 4.48 8.69 -10.86
C PHE A 267 4.29 10.15 -11.22
N SER A 268 3.30 10.46 -12.07
CA SER A 268 2.98 11.84 -12.46
C SER A 268 2.51 12.67 -11.25
N ASN A 269 1.65 12.09 -10.40
CA ASN A 269 1.09 12.77 -9.22
C ASN A 269 2.13 13.02 -8.13
N VAL A 270 3.16 12.16 -8.02
CA VAL A 270 4.27 12.31 -7.03
C VAL A 270 5.41 13.17 -7.58
N GLY A 271 5.27 13.75 -8.78
CA GLY A 271 6.26 14.64 -9.39
C GLY A 271 7.44 13.91 -10.07
N LEU A 272 7.43 12.58 -10.11
CA LEU A 272 8.40 11.74 -10.83
C LEU A 272 8.06 11.66 -12.33
N THR A 273 7.95 12.83 -12.96
CA THR A 273 7.49 12.99 -14.35
C THR A 273 8.38 12.29 -15.37
N ASP A 274 9.70 12.27 -15.16
CA ASP A 274 10.65 11.52 -15.99
C ASP A 274 10.35 10.02 -16.00
N LYS A 275 9.98 9.45 -14.84
CA LYS A 275 9.65 8.03 -14.71
C LYS A 275 8.29 7.69 -15.32
N ALA A 276 7.33 8.61 -15.21
CA ALA A 276 6.03 8.48 -15.87
C ALA A 276 6.17 8.49 -17.41
N GLU A 277 7.02 9.36 -17.95
CA GLU A 277 7.28 9.42 -19.39
C GLU A 277 8.03 8.18 -19.89
N LEU A 278 8.93 7.66 -19.07
CA LEU A 278 9.66 6.41 -19.33
C LEU A 278 8.68 5.22 -19.41
N LEU A 279 7.73 5.11 -18.48
CA LEU A 279 6.65 4.12 -18.56
C LEU A 279 5.71 4.36 -19.75
N ARG A 280 5.35 5.61 -20.06
CA ARG A 280 4.52 5.95 -21.23
C ARG A 280 5.16 5.51 -22.54
N THR A 281 6.45 5.82 -22.70
CA THR A 281 7.25 5.40 -23.86
C THR A 281 7.29 3.87 -23.96
N LEU A 282 7.48 3.20 -22.83
CA LEU A 282 7.50 1.75 -22.77
C LEU A 282 6.15 1.14 -23.18
N MET A 283 5.04 1.68 -22.68
CA MET A 283 3.69 1.25 -23.05
C MET A 283 3.41 1.43 -24.54
N MET A 284 3.84 2.55 -25.14
CA MET A 284 3.72 2.79 -26.59
C MET A 284 4.54 1.80 -27.42
N GLN A 285 5.78 1.52 -27.02
CA GLN A 285 6.65 0.55 -27.70
C GLN A 285 6.10 -0.88 -27.66
N LYS A 286 5.40 -1.25 -26.59
CA LYS A 286 4.84 -2.60 -26.41
C LYS A 286 3.38 -2.73 -26.86
N SER A 287 2.86 -1.72 -27.56
CA SER A 287 1.46 -1.63 -28.01
C SER A 287 0.44 -1.81 -26.87
N CYS A 288 0.80 -1.36 -25.67
CA CYS A 288 -0.06 -1.36 -24.50
C CYS A 288 -0.78 -0.01 -24.42
N ASN A 289 -1.77 0.21 -25.29
CA ASN A 289 -2.57 1.44 -25.28
C ASN A 289 -3.90 1.27 -24.54
N PRO A 290 -4.25 2.16 -23.58
CA PRO A 290 -5.54 2.10 -22.91
C PRO A 290 -6.73 2.35 -23.86
N VAL A 291 -6.47 2.82 -25.09
CA VAL A 291 -7.48 3.05 -26.13
C VAL A 291 -7.99 1.73 -26.74
N ASP A 292 -7.21 0.65 -26.69
CA ASP A 292 -7.55 -0.63 -27.34
C ASP A 292 -8.32 -1.61 -26.41
N ALA A 293 -8.56 -1.24 -25.15
CA ALA A 293 -9.25 -2.07 -24.16
C ALA A 293 -10.77 -1.85 -24.11
N SER A 294 -11.34 -1.07 -25.04
CA SER A 294 -12.78 -0.77 -25.12
C SER A 294 -13.48 -1.46 -26.29
N HIS A 295 -13.32 -2.77 -26.42
CA HIS A 295 -14.19 -3.63 -27.23
C HIS A 295 -14.59 -4.89 -26.47
#